data_AF-A0AAV5TNG4-F1
#
_entry.id   AF-A0AAV5TNG4-F1
#
_cell.length_a   1.000
_cell.length_b   1.000
_cell.length_c   1.000
_cell.angle_alpha   90.00
_cell.angle_beta   90.00
_cell.angle_gamma   90.00
#
_symmetry.space_group_name_H-M   'P 1'
#
loop_
_entity.id
_entity.type
_entity.pdbx_description
1 polymer ?
#
loop_
_entity_poly.entity_id
_entity_poly.type
_entity_poly.pdbx_seq_one_letter_code
_entity_poly.pdbx_strand_id
1 'polypeptide(L)'
;CSMNEVNGVANRLLLWSNQIHSNSGIDVALPSHSIPCHPSSAWIFSQFDGDNDGFLTPTELISLVGGKREECLSQFIDHCDDISIDGLISIDEWCDCPLLLS
;
A
#
# COMPACT_ATOMS: atom_id res chain seq x y z
N CYS A 1 -8.70 -11.69 11.01
CA CYS A 1 -8.45 -10.33 11.45
C CYS A 1 -9.81 -9.64 11.51
N SER A 2 -10.04 -8.78 12.49
CA SER A 2 -11.24 -7.93 12.48
C SER A 2 -11.02 -6.73 11.54
N MET A 3 -12.10 -6.17 10.98
CA MET A 3 -12.00 -4.99 10.10
C MET A 3 -11.32 -3.80 10.82
N ASN A 4 -11.52 -3.66 12.13
CA ASN A 4 -10.83 -2.66 12.95
C ASN A 4 -9.30 -2.85 12.96
N GLU A 5 -8.83 -4.10 12.93
CA GLU A 5 -7.40 -4.41 12.88
C GLU A 5 -6.81 -4.15 11.49
N VAL A 6 -7.55 -4.47 10.41
CA VAL A 6 -7.15 -4.16 9.02
C VAL A 6 -7.07 -2.65 8.81
N ASN A 7 -8.10 -1.90 9.21
CA ASN A 7 -8.09 -0.43 9.21
C ASN A 7 -6.95 0.13 10.06
N GLY A 8 -6.64 -0.54 11.18
CA GLY A 8 -5.49 -0.17 12.01
C GLY A 8 -4.15 -0.31 11.30
N VAL A 9 -3.98 -1.31 10.42
CA VAL A 9 -2.77 -1.46 9.59
C VAL A 9 -2.69 -0.32 8.58
N ALA A 10 -3.76 -0.07 7.83
CA ALA A 10 -3.83 1.00 6.84
C ALA A 10 -3.60 2.39 7.45
N ASN A 11 -4.25 2.70 8.58
CA ASN A 11 -4.07 3.99 9.26
C ASN A 11 -2.64 4.20 9.75
N ARG A 12 -1.98 3.15 10.26
CA ARG A 12 -0.56 3.26 10.68
C ARG A 12 0.35 3.55 9.49
N LEU A 13 0.07 2.92 8.35
CA LEU A 13 0.80 3.17 7.12
C LEU A 13 0.65 4.63 6.67
N LEU A 14 -0.57 5.15 6.62
CA LEU A 14 -0.85 6.55 6.24
C LEU A 14 -0.24 7.56 7.22
N LEU A 15 -0.23 7.25 8.52
CA LEU A 15 0.40 8.11 9.52
C LEU A 15 1.93 8.14 9.36
N TRP A 16 2.53 6.95 9.18
CA TRP A 16 3.96 6.84 8.93
C TRP A 16 4.35 7.56 7.64
N SER A 17 3.57 7.38 6.58
CA SER A 17 3.85 7.99 5.29
C SER A 17 3.82 9.50 5.31
N ASN A 18 2.81 10.10 5.92
CA ASN A 18 2.73 11.54 6.04
C ASN A 18 3.91 12.09 6.84
N GLN A 19 4.37 11.37 7.88
CA GLN A 19 5.53 11.75 8.66
C GLN A 19 6.84 11.62 7.89
N ILE A 20 7.04 10.56 7.10
CA ILE A 20 8.31 10.37 6.37
C ILE A 20 8.33 11.17 5.07
N HIS A 21 7.23 11.23 4.32
CA HIS A 21 7.14 12.00 3.08
C HIS A 21 7.33 13.50 3.32
N SER A 22 6.77 14.07 4.41
CA SER A 22 7.04 15.46 4.76
C SER A 22 8.51 15.74 5.08
N ASN A 23 9.25 14.71 5.51
CA ASN A 23 10.66 14.80 5.86
C ASN A 23 11.59 14.50 4.66
N SER A 24 11.13 13.71 3.68
CA SER A 24 11.92 13.41 2.48
C SER A 24 11.86 14.56 1.47
N GLY A 25 10.69 15.15 1.23
CA GLY A 25 10.48 16.20 0.24
C GLY A 25 10.85 15.79 -1.19
N ILE A 26 10.95 14.48 -1.46
CA ILE A 26 11.31 13.90 -2.75
C ILE A 26 10.10 13.15 -3.28
N ASP A 27 9.51 13.66 -4.35
CA ASP A 27 8.54 12.91 -5.16
C ASP A 27 9.27 11.80 -5.92
N VAL A 28 8.68 10.60 -5.96
CA VAL A 28 9.24 9.47 -6.70
C VAL A 28 8.53 9.32 -8.02
N ALA A 29 9.30 9.10 -9.09
CA ALA A 29 8.74 8.74 -10.38
C ALA A 29 8.21 7.31 -10.30
N LEU A 30 6.90 7.16 -10.43
CA LEU A 30 6.24 5.87 -10.42
C LEU A 30 6.37 5.15 -11.76
N PRO A 31 6.25 3.82 -11.79
CA PRO A 31 5.90 3.07 -12.99
C PRO A 31 4.64 3.63 -13.67
N SER A 32 4.45 3.28 -14.94
CA SER A 32 3.28 3.72 -15.71
C SER A 32 1.99 3.26 -15.03
N HIS A 33 1.10 4.21 -14.76
CA HIS A 33 -0.16 4.00 -14.04
C HIS A 33 -1.27 4.84 -14.68
N SER A 34 -2.51 4.37 -14.58
CA SER A 34 -3.69 4.99 -15.19
C SER A 34 -4.54 5.79 -14.21
N ILE A 35 -4.40 5.54 -12.91
CA ILE A 35 -5.20 6.16 -11.84
C ILE A 35 -4.41 7.28 -11.16
N PRO A 36 -4.97 8.50 -11.01
CA PRO A 36 -4.29 9.58 -10.31
C PRO A 36 -3.87 9.16 -8.89
N CYS A 37 -2.56 9.13 -8.64
CA CYS A 37 -2.04 8.74 -7.35
C CYS A 37 -1.71 9.95 -6.47
N HIS A 38 -2.11 9.92 -5.21
CA HIS A 38 -1.68 10.92 -4.25
C HIS A 38 -0.15 10.81 -4.03
N PRO A 39 0.62 11.91 -4.03
CA PRO A 39 2.09 11.86 -3.92
C PRO A 39 2.61 11.09 -2.71
N SER A 40 1.98 11.23 -1.54
CA SER A 40 2.35 10.43 -0.36
C SER A 40 2.09 8.94 -0.58
N SER A 41 1.01 8.55 -1.26
CA SER A 41 0.69 7.14 -1.55
C SER A 41 1.69 6.56 -2.55
N ALA A 42 2.01 7.32 -3.59
CA ALA A 42 3.06 7.02 -4.56
C ALA A 42 4.43 6.81 -3.88
N TRP A 43 4.80 7.72 -2.99
CA TRP A 43 6.05 7.64 -2.27
C TRP A 43 6.12 6.37 -1.41
N ILE A 44 5.07 6.04 -0.65
CA ILE A 44 5.04 4.81 0.16
C ILE A 44 5.16 3.57 -0.72
N PHE A 45 4.43 3.52 -1.83
CA PHE A 45 4.45 2.39 -2.76
C PHE A 45 5.90 2.06 -3.14
N SER A 46 6.67 3.07 -3.54
CA SER A 46 8.09 2.92 -3.89
C SER A 46 9.00 2.44 -2.74
N GLN A 47 8.57 2.58 -1.48
CA GLN A 47 9.31 2.03 -0.34
C GLN A 47 9.04 0.54 -0.12
N PHE A 48 7.90 0.04 -0.62
CA PHE A 48 7.52 -1.37 -0.52
C PHE A 48 7.89 -2.16 -1.77
N ASP A 49 7.80 -1.55 -2.96
CA ASP A 49 8.15 -2.12 -4.25
C ASP A 49 9.68 -2.25 -4.36
N GLY A 50 10.20 -3.37 -3.83
CA GLY A 50 11.63 -3.55 -3.59
C GLY A 50 12.40 -3.88 -4.86
N ASP A 51 11.75 -4.51 -5.83
CA ASP A 51 12.32 -4.86 -7.13
C ASP A 51 11.89 -3.91 -8.26
N ASN A 52 11.01 -2.94 -7.98
CA ASN A 52 10.52 -1.91 -8.90
C ASN A 52 9.79 -2.49 -10.11
N ASP A 53 9.03 -3.56 -9.90
CA ASP A 53 8.22 -4.18 -10.96
C ASP A 53 6.84 -3.53 -11.11
N GLY A 54 6.45 -2.66 -10.17
CA GLY A 54 5.16 -1.96 -10.16
C GLY A 54 4.03 -2.74 -9.49
N PHE A 55 4.35 -3.81 -8.78
CA PHE A 55 3.43 -4.63 -8.00
C PHE A 55 3.96 -4.82 -6.57
N LEU A 56 3.05 -4.96 -5.61
CA LEU A 56 3.39 -5.33 -4.24
C LEU A 56 2.93 -6.75 -3.97
N THR A 57 3.89 -7.62 -3.71
CA THR A 57 3.64 -9.00 -3.31
C THR A 57 3.26 -9.08 -1.83
N PRO A 58 2.62 -10.19 -1.39
CA PRO A 58 2.43 -10.44 0.04
C PRO A 58 3.73 -10.41 0.84
N THR A 59 4.86 -10.77 0.22
CA THR A 59 6.17 -10.77 0.87
C THR A 59 6.65 -9.34 1.15
N GLU A 60 6.44 -8.41 0.23
CA GLU A 60 6.81 -7.00 0.41
C GLU A 60 5.91 -6.32 1.45
N LEU A 61 4.61 -6.65 1.41
CA LEU A 61 3.61 -6.12 2.34
C LEU A 61 3.71 -6.73 3.74
N ILE A 62 4.45 -7.82 3.96
CA ILE A 62 4.48 -8.50 5.27
C ILE A 62 5.05 -7.63 6.40
N SER A 63 5.87 -6.65 6.04
CA SER A 63 6.43 -5.67 6.98
C SER A 63 5.36 -4.74 7.56
N LEU A 64 4.22 -4.56 6.86
CA LEU A 64 3.11 -3.69 7.29
C LEU A 64 2.36 -4.21 8.51
N VAL A 65 2.16 -5.52 8.54
CA VAL A 65 1.26 -6.17 9.49
C VAL A 65 1.92 -6.48 10.83
N GLY A 66 3.20 -6.14 11.01
CA GLY A 66 3.82 -5.95 12.32
C GLY A 66 3.61 -7.11 13.30
N GLY A 67 3.82 -8.35 12.87
CA GLY A 67 3.69 -9.56 13.70
C GLY A 67 2.31 -10.22 13.70
N LYS A 68 1.25 -9.55 13.23
CA LYS A 68 -0.08 -10.15 13.00
C LYS A 68 -0.24 -10.51 11.52
N ARG A 69 0.54 -11.50 11.07
CA ARG A 69 0.97 -11.55 9.67
C ARG A 69 -0.07 -11.99 8.66
N GLU A 70 -0.45 -13.27 8.60
CA GLU A 70 -1.14 -13.75 7.40
C GLU A 70 -2.61 -13.31 7.28
N GLU A 71 -3.40 -13.42 8.34
CA GLU A 71 -4.85 -13.21 8.22
C GLU A 71 -5.21 -11.72 8.01
N CYS A 72 -4.47 -10.79 8.62
CA CYS A 72 -4.69 -9.35 8.40
C CYS A 72 -4.11 -8.89 7.06
N LEU A 73 -3.01 -9.50 6.60
CA LEU A 73 -2.41 -9.18 5.32
C LEU A 73 -3.28 -9.65 4.16
N SER A 74 -3.79 -10.88 4.21
CA SER A 74 -4.70 -11.40 3.19
C SER A 74 -5.93 -10.50 3.07
N GLN A 75 -6.56 -10.14 4.18
CA GLN A 75 -7.73 -9.25 4.14
C GLN A 75 -7.41 -7.83 3.66
N PHE A 76 -6.19 -7.33 3.90
CA PHE A 76 -5.74 -6.05 3.36
C PHE A 76 -5.59 -6.11 1.84
N ILE A 77 -4.94 -7.16 1.33
CA ILE A 77 -4.79 -7.40 -0.12
C ILE A 77 -6.17 -7.54 -0.76
N ASP A 78 -7.06 -8.37 -0.20
CA ASP A 78 -8.43 -8.55 -0.70
C ASP A 78 -9.24 -7.24 -0.80
N HIS A 79 -8.90 -6.20 -0.03
CA HIS A 79 -9.57 -4.90 -0.09
C HIS A 79 -8.99 -3.94 -1.13
N CYS A 80 -7.73 -4.13 -1.51
CA CYS A 80 -7.05 -3.27 -2.47
C CYS A 80 -6.93 -3.93 -3.86
N ASP A 81 -6.96 -5.26 -3.94
CA ASP A 81 -6.87 -6.07 -5.18
C ASP A 81 -8.22 -6.11 -5.90
N ASP A 82 -8.69 -4.97 -6.41
CA ASP A 82 -10.05 -4.81 -6.97
C ASP A 82 -10.11 -4.51 -8.48
N ILE A 83 -9.00 -4.10 -9.10
CA ILE A 83 -8.91 -3.86 -10.55
C ILE A 83 -8.58 -5.16 -11.29
N SER A 84 -7.58 -5.89 -10.78
CA SER A 84 -7.02 -7.11 -11.36
C SER A 84 -6.75 -8.15 -10.29
N ILE A 85 -7.80 -8.88 -9.90
CA ILE A 85 -7.78 -9.90 -8.84
C ILE A 85 -6.75 -11.02 -9.11
N ASP A 86 -5.51 -10.84 -8.65
CA ASP A 86 -4.39 -11.75 -8.86
C ASP A 86 -3.54 -12.01 -7.60
N GLY A 87 -3.89 -11.38 -6.48
CA GLY A 87 -3.20 -11.49 -5.20
C GLY A 87 -1.95 -10.62 -5.06
N LEU A 88 -1.68 -9.76 -6.05
CA LEU A 88 -0.71 -8.69 -6.02
C LEU A 88 -1.45 -7.36 -5.96
N ILE A 89 -0.76 -6.32 -5.48
CA ILE A 89 -1.30 -4.95 -5.54
C ILE A 89 -0.48 -4.17 -6.54
N SER A 90 -1.05 -3.95 -7.73
CA SER A 90 -0.49 -3.01 -8.69
C SER A 90 -0.52 -1.58 -8.15
N ILE A 91 0.23 -0.70 -8.79
CA ILE A 91 0.20 0.72 -8.44
C ILE A 91 -1.19 1.35 -8.62
N ASP A 92 -1.96 0.95 -9.64
CA ASP A 92 -3.30 1.49 -9.86
C ASP A 92 -4.24 1.09 -8.71
N GLU A 93 -4.18 -0.17 -8.29
CA GLU A 93 -4.93 -0.71 -7.14
C GLU A 93 -4.52 -0.04 -5.83
N TRP A 94 -3.23 0.20 -5.63
CA TRP A 94 -2.75 0.92 -4.46
C TRP A 94 -3.30 2.35 -4.38
N CYS A 95 -3.34 3.04 -5.52
CA CYS A 95 -3.80 4.42 -5.60
C CYS A 95 -5.33 4.55 -5.52
N ASP A 96 -6.08 3.49 -5.87
CA ASP A 96 -7.55 3.42 -5.71
C ASP A 96 -8.00 2.70 -4.43
N CYS A 97 -7.08 2.14 -3.63
CA CYS A 97 -7.45 1.29 -2.52
C CYS A 97 -8.31 2.03 -1.47
N PRO A 98 -9.54 1.55 -1.18
CA PRO A 98 -10.46 2.21 -0.24
C PRO A 98 -9.91 2.41 1.17
N LEU A 99 -9.00 1.52 1.61
CA LEU A 99 -8.37 1.58 2.92
C LEU A 99 -7.34 2.71 3.03
N LEU A 100 -6.85 3.23 1.90
CA LEU A 100 -5.79 4.24 1.84
C LEU A 100 -6.31 5.64 1.48
N LEU A 101 -7.61 5.75 1.16
CA LEU A 101 -8.28 7.00 0.74
C LEU A 101 -9.05 7.71 1.88
N SER A 102 -9.06 7.15 3.10
CA SER A 102 -9.85 7.62 4.25
C SER A 102 -9.16 8.66 5.13
#